data_AF-X0XLZ9-F1
#
_entry.id   AF-X0XLZ9-F1
#
_cell.length_a   1.000
_cell.length_b   1.000
_cell.length_c   1.000
_cell.angle_alpha   90.00
_cell.angle_beta   90.00
_cell.angle_gamma   90.00
#
_symmetry.space_group_name_H-M   'P 1'
#
loop_
_entity.id
_entity.type
_entity.pdbx_description
1 polymer ?
#
loop_
_entity_poly.entity_id
_entity_poly.type
_entity_poly.pdbx_seq_one_letter_code
_entity_poly.pdbx_strand_id
1 'polypeptide(L)'
;DPPLSKDYRDMVRAEMLISKLRDEYFEQKVPLFAEQRHIMAMFLESKSQATEIRARLESGESFTELAGEFSLDGFSKDEKGDLGWRPKEVLTLLLDSSIPEEYAFGYEAGGLSQPIYDEAKAKGVGYWLITVLERKEEAEEAHVQAILLGSEEEAQDIRARLEAGEDFAALAKELSRHEPSKEIGGDMGWLTRGTMSSAFDEFAFNSELEMLSEPIRDEATWT
;
A
#
# COMPACT_ATOMS: atom_id res chain seq x y z
N ASP A 1 -5.89 -52.92 -6.16
CA ASP A 1 -6.15 -51.49 -5.99
C ASP A 1 -7.63 -51.21 -5.81
N PRO A 2 -8.03 -50.57 -4.69
CA PRO A 2 -9.38 -50.04 -4.57
C PRO A 2 -9.60 -48.96 -5.63
N PRO A 3 -10.84 -48.76 -6.12
CA PRO A 3 -11.13 -47.69 -7.06
C PRO A 3 -10.81 -46.35 -6.42
N LEU A 4 -10.07 -45.51 -7.14
CA LEU A 4 -9.74 -44.14 -6.72
C LEU A 4 -11.02 -43.38 -6.33
N SER A 5 -10.95 -42.60 -5.24
CA SER A 5 -12.07 -41.78 -4.79
C SER A 5 -12.53 -40.82 -5.88
N LYS A 6 -13.75 -40.28 -5.75
CA LYS A 6 -14.23 -39.22 -6.65
C LYS A 6 -13.26 -38.02 -6.64
N ASP A 7 -12.85 -37.59 -5.46
CA ASP A 7 -11.96 -36.44 -5.27
C ASP A 7 -10.61 -36.64 -5.98
N TYR A 8 -10.02 -37.83 -5.89
CA TYR A 8 -8.77 -38.14 -6.59
C TYR A 8 -8.94 -38.10 -8.12
N ARG A 9 -10.05 -38.63 -8.64
CA ARG A 9 -10.34 -38.57 -10.09
C ARG A 9 -10.59 -37.14 -10.56
N ASP A 10 -11.22 -36.31 -9.74
CA ASP A 10 -11.47 -34.91 -10.07
C ASP A 10 -10.16 -34.10 -10.07
N MET A 11 -9.24 -34.36 -9.13
CA MET A 11 -7.88 -33.78 -9.12
C MET A 11 -7.10 -34.14 -10.40
N VAL A 12 -7.04 -35.42 -10.77
CA VAL A 12 -6.34 -35.87 -12.00
C VAL A 12 -6.98 -35.26 -13.25
N ARG A 13 -8.32 -35.15 -13.31
CA ARG A 13 -9.00 -34.47 -14.43
C ARG A 13 -8.60 -33.00 -14.53
N ALA A 14 -8.48 -32.29 -13.41
CA ALA A 14 -8.06 -30.90 -13.40
C ALA A 14 -6.62 -30.75 -13.92
N GLU A 15 -5.70 -31.61 -13.48
CA GLU A 15 -4.32 -31.63 -13.99
C GLU A 15 -4.26 -31.90 -15.50
N MET A 16 -5.02 -32.89 -15.97
CA MET A 16 -5.12 -33.18 -17.41
C MET A 16 -5.69 -32.00 -18.19
N LEU A 17 -6.71 -31.32 -17.66
CA LEU A 17 -7.29 -30.15 -18.31
C LEU A 17 -6.29 -29.00 -18.40
N ILE A 18 -5.53 -28.74 -17.33
CA ILE A 18 -4.48 -27.72 -17.32
C ILE A 18 -3.42 -28.04 -18.38
N SER A 19 -2.95 -29.28 -18.45
CA SER A 19 -1.98 -29.71 -19.47
C SER A 19 -2.54 -29.52 -20.87
N LYS A 20 -3.78 -29.95 -21.14
CA LYS A 20 -4.41 -29.74 -22.46
C LYS A 20 -4.58 -28.28 -22.83
N LEU A 21 -5.00 -27.45 -21.89
CA LEU A 21 -5.11 -26.01 -22.13
C LEU A 21 -3.75 -25.41 -22.49
N ARG A 22 -2.71 -25.75 -21.73
CA ARG A 22 -1.36 -25.23 -21.99
C ARG A 22 -0.78 -25.75 -23.30
N ASP A 23 -0.73 -27.07 -23.45
CA ASP A 23 0.06 -27.77 -24.47
C ASP A 23 -0.71 -27.91 -25.81
N GLU A 24 -2.04 -28.07 -25.76
CA GLU A 24 -2.83 -28.23 -27.00
C GLU A 24 -3.48 -26.93 -27.47
N TYR A 25 -3.91 -26.06 -26.55
CA TYR A 25 -4.69 -24.86 -26.90
C TYR A 25 -3.85 -23.56 -26.91
N PHE A 26 -3.11 -23.28 -25.84
CA PHE A 26 -2.35 -22.04 -25.70
C PHE A 26 -1.02 -22.08 -26.46
N GLU A 27 -0.32 -23.22 -26.50
CA GLU A 27 0.97 -23.35 -27.21
C GLU A 27 0.86 -22.91 -28.68
N GLN A 28 -0.26 -23.19 -29.34
CA GLN A 28 -0.50 -22.79 -30.74
C GLN A 28 -0.82 -21.29 -30.91
N LYS A 29 -1.19 -20.60 -29.83
CA LYS A 29 -1.65 -19.20 -29.84
C LYS A 29 -0.62 -18.23 -29.27
N VAL A 30 0.25 -18.72 -28.38
CA VAL A 30 1.30 -17.91 -27.75
C VAL A 30 2.51 -17.83 -28.70
N PRO A 31 3.05 -16.63 -28.98
CA PRO A 31 4.24 -16.50 -29.79
C PRO A 31 5.44 -17.27 -29.22
N LEU A 32 6.24 -17.89 -30.09
CA LEU A 32 7.49 -18.57 -29.69
C LEU A 32 8.56 -17.60 -29.16
N PHE A 33 8.47 -16.33 -29.55
CA PHE A 33 9.36 -15.26 -29.13
C PHE A 33 8.54 -14.03 -28.78
N ALA A 34 8.89 -13.38 -27.67
CA ALA A 34 8.37 -12.08 -27.28
C ALA A 34 9.54 -11.20 -26.86
N GLU A 35 9.43 -9.89 -27.10
CA GLU A 35 10.36 -8.96 -26.46
C GLU A 35 10.18 -9.07 -24.95
N GLN A 36 11.30 -9.15 -24.23
CA GLN A 36 11.32 -9.23 -22.78
C GLN A 36 12.33 -8.24 -22.22
N ARG A 37 12.05 -7.76 -21.02
CA ARG A 37 12.96 -6.91 -20.25
C ARG A 37 13.14 -7.50 -18.87
N HIS A 38 14.35 -7.37 -18.32
CA HIS A 38 14.58 -7.58 -16.90
C HIS A 38 14.16 -6.32 -16.18
N ILE A 39 13.16 -6.41 -15.31
CA ILE A 39 12.49 -5.23 -14.77
C ILE A 39 12.67 -5.19 -13.26
N MET A 40 13.06 -4.02 -12.77
CA MET A 40 13.04 -3.74 -11.34
C MET A 40 12.05 -2.62 -11.05
N ALA A 41 11.21 -2.79 -10.04
CA ALA A 41 10.21 -1.79 -9.66
C ALA A 41 9.98 -1.78 -8.15
N MET A 42 9.55 -0.63 -7.64
CA MET A 42 9.09 -0.46 -6.26
C MET A 42 7.92 0.54 -6.26
N PHE A 43 6.91 0.28 -5.44
CA PHE A 43 5.77 1.18 -5.26
C PHE A 43 5.96 1.90 -3.93
N LEU A 44 6.21 3.21 -3.99
CA LEU A 44 6.59 4.00 -2.81
C LEU A 44 5.42 4.85 -2.32
N GLU A 45 5.50 5.24 -1.05
CA GLU A 45 4.42 5.94 -0.35
C GLU A 45 4.15 7.32 -0.90
N SER A 46 5.17 8.10 -1.26
CA SER A 46 5.00 9.48 -1.68
C SER A 46 6.02 9.89 -2.72
N LYS A 47 5.77 11.01 -3.38
CA LYS A 47 6.74 11.61 -4.30
C LYS A 47 8.03 12.01 -3.57
N SER A 48 7.91 12.51 -2.34
CA SER A 48 9.07 12.86 -1.51
C SER A 48 9.91 11.62 -1.20
N GLN A 49 9.30 10.53 -0.71
CA GLN A 49 9.98 9.26 -0.47
C GLN A 49 10.62 8.73 -1.76
N ALA A 50 9.93 8.77 -2.90
CA ALA A 50 10.49 8.37 -4.18
C ALA A 50 11.69 9.21 -4.62
N THR A 51 11.70 10.50 -4.30
CA THR A 51 12.82 11.41 -4.59
C THR A 51 14.03 11.09 -3.70
N GLU A 52 13.80 10.83 -2.41
CA GLU A 52 14.85 10.42 -1.46
C GLU A 52 15.46 9.07 -1.85
N ILE A 53 14.62 8.06 -2.09
CA ILE A 53 15.04 6.72 -2.51
C ILE A 53 15.82 6.79 -3.82
N ARG A 54 15.39 7.63 -4.77
CA ARG A 54 16.16 7.87 -6.00
C ARG A 54 17.56 8.42 -5.71
N ALA A 55 17.69 9.41 -4.84
CA ALA A 55 18.99 9.98 -4.48
C ALA A 55 19.91 8.92 -3.81
N ARG A 56 19.33 8.05 -2.98
CA ARG A 56 20.01 6.90 -2.38
C ARG A 56 20.53 5.91 -3.43
N LEU A 57 19.70 5.55 -4.41
CA LEU A 57 20.09 4.72 -5.56
C LEU A 57 21.22 5.37 -6.38
N GLU A 58 21.13 6.67 -6.66
CA GLU A 58 22.17 7.42 -7.37
C GLU A 58 23.49 7.50 -6.58
N SER A 59 23.42 7.43 -5.25
CA SER A 59 24.60 7.34 -4.37
C SER A 59 25.21 5.93 -4.28
N GLY A 60 24.57 4.93 -4.90
CA GLY A 60 25.06 3.55 -4.99
C GLY A 60 24.43 2.57 -4.00
N GLU A 61 23.36 2.95 -3.30
CA GLU A 61 22.62 2.02 -2.45
C GLU A 61 21.87 0.97 -3.27
N SER A 62 21.67 -0.22 -2.70
CA SER A 62 21.08 -1.36 -3.42
C SER A 62 19.59 -1.16 -3.67
N PHE A 63 19.16 -1.29 -4.94
CA PHE A 63 17.73 -1.29 -5.29
C PHE A 63 16.96 -2.38 -4.56
N THR A 64 17.55 -3.56 -4.40
CA THR A 64 16.85 -4.70 -3.79
C THR A 64 16.65 -4.54 -2.30
N GLU A 65 17.57 -3.88 -1.61
CA GLU A 65 17.43 -3.56 -0.19
C GLU A 65 16.31 -2.52 -0.01
N LEU A 66 16.35 -1.44 -0.79
CA LEU A 66 15.33 -0.39 -0.74
C LEU A 66 13.94 -0.90 -1.12
N ALA A 67 13.82 -1.72 -2.16
CA ALA A 67 12.53 -2.27 -2.56
C ALA A 67 11.96 -3.22 -1.51
N GLY A 68 12.79 -4.09 -0.92
CA GLY A 68 12.35 -5.02 0.12
C GLY A 68 11.92 -4.32 1.42
N GLU A 69 12.48 -3.16 1.70
CA GLU A 69 12.13 -2.35 2.87
C GLU A 69 10.89 -1.47 2.61
N PHE A 70 10.92 -0.68 1.53
CA PHE A 70 10.01 0.44 1.32
C PHE A 70 8.86 0.18 0.34
N SER A 71 8.92 -0.88 -0.48
CA SER A 71 7.82 -1.12 -1.42
C SER A 71 6.52 -1.42 -0.66
N LEU A 72 5.46 -0.70 -1.02
CA LEU A 72 4.10 -0.89 -0.54
C LEU A 72 3.33 -1.92 -1.38
N ASP A 73 3.88 -2.33 -2.51
CA ASP A 73 3.34 -3.42 -3.33
C ASP A 73 3.93 -4.75 -2.87
N GLY A 74 3.06 -5.70 -2.49
CA GLY A 74 3.48 -6.96 -1.89
C GLY A 74 4.40 -7.78 -2.80
N PHE A 75 4.09 -7.88 -4.10
CA PHE A 75 4.88 -8.69 -5.03
C PHE A 75 6.29 -8.12 -5.20
N SER A 76 6.41 -6.82 -5.50
CA SER A 76 7.72 -6.16 -5.59
C SER A 76 8.43 -6.10 -4.24
N LYS A 77 7.75 -6.02 -3.11
CA LYS A 77 8.40 -6.09 -1.80
C LYS A 77 9.04 -7.46 -1.57
N ASP A 78 8.28 -8.52 -1.78
CA ASP A 78 8.72 -9.91 -1.54
C ASP A 78 9.85 -10.32 -2.49
N GLU A 79 9.74 -9.91 -3.76
CA GLU A 79 10.78 -10.13 -4.78
C GLU A 79 11.91 -9.09 -4.71
N LYS A 80 11.94 -8.24 -3.67
CA LYS A 80 12.96 -7.19 -3.47
C LYS A 80 13.17 -6.32 -4.71
N GLY A 81 12.06 -6.00 -5.35
CA GLY A 81 11.95 -5.19 -6.54
C GLY A 81 12.46 -5.86 -7.80
N ASP A 82 13.03 -7.06 -7.75
CA ASP A 82 13.49 -7.79 -8.93
C ASP A 82 12.35 -8.64 -9.51
N LEU A 83 11.71 -8.12 -10.55
CA LEU A 83 10.58 -8.80 -11.19
C LEU A 83 11.04 -9.81 -12.24
N GLY A 84 12.35 -9.92 -12.48
CA GLY A 84 12.95 -10.80 -13.47
C GLY A 84 12.63 -10.43 -14.92
N TRP A 85 12.83 -11.41 -15.81
CA TRP A 85 12.52 -11.29 -17.23
C TRP A 85 11.02 -11.40 -17.48
N ARG A 86 10.40 -10.32 -17.97
CA ARG A 86 8.97 -10.27 -18.26
C ARG A 86 8.71 -9.82 -19.70
N PRO A 87 7.79 -10.49 -20.42
CA PRO A 87 7.26 -9.95 -21.65
C PRO A 87 6.26 -8.83 -21.37
N LYS A 88 5.96 -8.05 -22.40
CA LYS A 88 4.89 -7.05 -22.37
C LYS A 88 3.55 -7.70 -21.97
N GLU A 89 2.68 -6.93 -21.34
CA GLU A 89 1.36 -7.22 -20.78
C GLU A 89 1.32 -8.09 -19.52
N VAL A 90 2.40 -8.82 -19.18
CA VAL A 90 2.42 -9.68 -17.99
C VAL A 90 2.59 -8.88 -16.71
N LEU A 91 3.35 -7.78 -16.73
CA LEU A 91 3.60 -7.00 -15.52
C LEU A 91 2.35 -6.30 -15.02
N THR A 92 1.51 -5.82 -15.94
CA THR A 92 0.24 -5.19 -15.58
C THR A 92 -0.63 -6.12 -14.74
N LEU A 93 -0.63 -7.43 -15.04
CA LEU A 93 -1.37 -8.43 -14.27
C LEU A 93 -0.76 -8.73 -12.90
N LEU A 94 0.57 -8.63 -12.76
CA LEU A 94 1.28 -8.94 -11.52
C LEU A 94 1.23 -7.78 -10.52
N LEU A 95 1.30 -6.56 -11.03
CA LEU A 95 1.42 -5.35 -10.21
C LEU A 95 0.13 -4.56 -10.14
N ASP A 96 -0.91 -4.92 -10.90
CA ASP A 96 -2.13 -4.12 -11.08
C ASP A 96 -1.82 -2.66 -11.52
N SER A 97 -0.79 -2.51 -12.36
CA SER A 97 -0.31 -1.22 -12.85
C SER A 97 0.43 -1.36 -14.17
N SER A 98 0.09 -0.52 -15.16
CA SER A 98 0.78 -0.50 -16.45
C SER A 98 2.09 0.28 -16.43
N ILE A 99 2.30 1.14 -15.42
CA ILE A 99 3.41 2.11 -15.38
C ILE A 99 4.79 1.43 -15.46
N PRO A 100 5.11 0.40 -14.65
CA PRO A 100 6.42 -0.24 -14.71
C PRO A 100 6.73 -0.85 -16.08
N GLU A 101 5.70 -1.38 -16.74
CA GLU A 101 5.81 -1.95 -18.07
C GLU A 101 5.99 -0.88 -19.15
N GLU A 102 5.16 0.16 -19.14
CA GLU A 102 5.28 1.28 -20.08
C GLU A 102 6.66 1.92 -20.01
N TYR A 103 7.20 2.08 -18.80
CA TYR A 103 8.57 2.58 -18.63
C TYR A 103 9.61 1.58 -19.12
N ALA A 104 9.53 0.30 -18.72
CA ALA A 104 10.53 -0.70 -19.09
C ALA A 104 10.65 -0.95 -20.61
N PHE A 105 9.55 -0.82 -21.35
CA PHE A 105 9.52 -1.01 -22.80
C PHE A 105 9.57 0.30 -23.60
N GLY A 106 9.33 1.45 -22.95
CA GLY A 106 9.36 2.78 -23.58
C GLY A 106 10.74 3.44 -23.60
N TYR A 107 11.69 2.96 -22.79
CA TYR A 107 12.98 3.60 -22.57
C TYR A 107 14.17 2.64 -22.71
N GLU A 108 15.39 3.18 -22.75
CA GLU A 108 16.61 2.38 -22.79
C GLU A 108 16.87 1.66 -21.46
N ALA A 109 17.40 0.43 -21.56
CA ALA A 109 17.72 -0.37 -20.39
C ALA A 109 18.82 0.27 -19.53
N GLY A 110 18.71 0.12 -18.21
CA GLY A 110 19.65 0.67 -17.23
C GLY A 110 19.33 2.08 -16.73
N GLY A 111 18.28 2.72 -17.26
CA GLY A 111 17.82 4.02 -16.79
C GLY A 111 16.92 3.91 -15.54
N LEU A 112 17.19 4.73 -14.52
CA LEU A 112 16.29 4.90 -13.38
C LEU A 112 15.22 5.95 -13.68
N SER A 113 13.95 5.61 -13.48
CA SER A 113 12.82 6.53 -13.75
C SER A 113 12.82 7.71 -12.79
N GLN A 114 12.29 8.85 -13.23
CA GLN A 114 11.79 9.84 -12.28
C GLN A 114 10.61 9.24 -11.50
N PRO A 115 10.24 9.78 -10.32
CA PRO A 115 9.01 9.39 -9.65
C PRO A 115 7.81 9.54 -10.60
N ILE A 116 7.08 8.45 -10.81
CA ILE A 116 5.87 8.42 -11.64
C ILE A 116 4.69 8.17 -10.70
N TYR A 117 3.69 9.05 -10.73
CA TYR A 117 2.49 8.88 -9.93
C TYR A 117 1.57 7.83 -10.57
N ASP A 118 1.08 6.91 -9.75
CA ASP A 118 0.15 5.86 -10.15
C ASP A 118 -1.24 6.16 -9.57
N GLU A 119 -2.15 6.66 -10.42
CA GLU A 119 -3.53 6.95 -10.04
C GLU A 119 -4.36 5.67 -9.81
N ALA A 120 -3.96 4.54 -10.41
CA ALA A 120 -4.71 3.29 -10.32
C ALA A 120 -4.43 2.53 -9.01
N LYS A 121 -3.28 2.78 -8.38
CA LYS A 121 -2.90 2.10 -7.15
C LYS A 121 -3.40 2.78 -5.88
N ALA A 122 -4.11 1.98 -5.08
CA ALA A 122 -4.32 2.28 -3.67
C ALA A 122 -3.04 2.02 -2.86
N LYS A 123 -2.79 2.85 -1.85
CA LYS A 123 -1.73 2.62 -0.87
C LYS A 123 -2.28 1.79 0.28
N GLY A 124 -1.53 0.75 0.65
CA GLY A 124 -1.81 -0.09 1.82
C GLY A 124 -1.42 0.55 3.16
N VAL A 125 -1.31 1.87 3.23
CA VAL A 125 -0.87 2.61 4.42
C VAL A 125 -1.63 3.93 4.53
N GLY A 126 -1.91 4.33 5.77
CA GLY A 126 -2.41 5.65 6.12
C GLY A 126 -1.73 6.20 7.37
N TYR A 127 -1.95 7.47 7.65
CA TYR A 127 -1.37 8.17 8.79
C TYR A 127 -2.46 8.89 9.58
N TRP A 128 -2.56 8.57 10.87
CA TRP A 128 -3.50 9.21 11.77
C TRP A 128 -2.87 10.42 12.45
N LEU A 129 -3.61 11.52 12.47
CA LEU A 129 -3.45 12.59 13.45
C LEU A 129 -4.61 12.48 14.44
N ILE A 130 -4.31 12.28 15.72
CA ILE A 130 -5.30 12.00 16.76
C ILE A 130 -5.20 13.06 17.86
N THR A 131 -6.36 13.49 18.37
CA THR A 131 -6.47 14.23 19.62
C THR A 131 -7.48 13.54 20.52
N VAL A 132 -7.05 13.19 21.73
CA VAL A 132 -7.92 12.54 22.72
C VAL A 132 -8.62 13.62 23.54
N LEU A 133 -9.93 13.74 23.41
CA LEU A 133 -10.72 14.77 24.09
C LEU A 133 -11.05 14.34 25.52
N GLU A 134 -11.53 13.11 25.69
CA GLU A 134 -11.94 12.58 26.99
C GLU A 134 -11.58 11.09 27.10
N ARG A 135 -11.40 10.61 28.35
CA ARG A 135 -11.16 9.20 28.65
C ARG A 135 -11.93 8.76 29.89
N LYS A 136 -12.58 7.60 29.82
CA LYS A 136 -13.21 6.91 30.96
C LYS A 136 -12.42 5.65 31.29
N GLU A 137 -11.53 5.74 32.28
CA GLU A 137 -10.61 4.64 32.63
C GLU A 137 -11.35 3.36 33.06
N GLU A 138 -12.41 3.48 33.85
CA GLU A 138 -13.17 2.31 34.34
C GLU A 138 -13.86 1.51 33.23
N ALA A 139 -14.21 2.18 32.12
CA ALA A 139 -14.91 1.58 30.98
C ALA A 139 -13.98 1.29 29.79
N GLU A 140 -12.69 1.64 29.89
CA GLU A 140 -11.73 1.62 28.78
C GLU A 140 -12.28 2.29 27.50
N GLU A 141 -12.89 3.46 27.66
CA GLU A 141 -13.41 4.27 26.56
C GLU A 141 -12.62 5.57 26.38
N ALA A 142 -12.41 5.99 25.13
CA ALA A 142 -11.80 7.26 24.77
C ALA A 142 -12.65 7.99 23.71
N HIS A 143 -12.93 9.27 23.91
CA HIS A 143 -13.52 10.14 22.90
C HIS A 143 -12.41 10.87 22.17
N VAL A 144 -12.32 10.70 20.85
CA VAL A 144 -11.21 11.22 20.05
C VAL A 144 -11.69 11.94 18.79
N GLN A 145 -10.88 12.88 18.34
CA GLN A 145 -10.92 13.41 16.98
C GLN A 145 -9.73 12.87 16.20
N ALA A 146 -9.94 12.49 14.94
CA ALA A 146 -8.91 11.93 14.10
C ALA A 146 -9.01 12.38 12.62
N ILE A 147 -7.85 12.56 11.98
CA ILE A 147 -7.70 12.78 10.53
C ILE A 147 -6.86 11.63 9.99
N LEU A 148 -7.35 10.95 8.95
CA LEU A 148 -6.60 9.93 8.22
C LEU A 148 -6.03 10.51 6.93
N LEU A 149 -4.72 10.39 6.73
CA LEU A 149 -4.02 10.93 5.56
C LEU A 149 -3.27 9.83 4.80
N GLY A 150 -2.91 10.11 3.55
CA GLY A 150 -2.39 9.13 2.60
C GLY A 150 -0.87 9.01 2.58
N SER A 151 -0.16 9.84 3.33
CA SER A 151 1.28 9.79 3.51
C SER A 151 1.71 10.51 4.80
N GLU A 152 2.91 10.20 5.26
CA GLU A 152 3.55 10.89 6.40
C GLU A 152 3.73 12.38 6.10
N GLU A 153 4.12 12.72 4.86
CA GLU A 153 4.32 14.10 4.41
C GLU A 153 3.02 14.92 4.49
N GLU A 154 1.91 14.36 4.02
CA GLU A 154 0.59 14.99 4.16
C GLU A 154 0.26 15.18 5.64
N ALA A 155 0.49 14.18 6.48
CA ALA A 155 0.24 14.28 7.92
C ALA A 155 1.11 15.31 8.63
N GLN A 156 2.38 15.44 8.27
CA GLN A 156 3.26 16.49 8.81
C GLN A 156 2.78 17.89 8.40
N ASP A 157 2.36 18.09 7.14
CA ASP A 157 1.83 19.38 6.67
C ASP A 157 0.55 19.76 7.43
N ILE A 158 -0.41 18.83 7.55
CA ILE A 158 -1.67 19.09 8.25
C ILE A 158 -1.46 19.30 9.74
N ARG A 159 -0.53 18.58 10.35
CA ARG A 159 -0.13 18.83 11.73
C ARG A 159 0.44 20.23 11.92
N ALA A 160 1.34 20.68 11.06
CA ALA A 160 1.90 22.02 11.15
C ALA A 160 0.83 23.12 11.03
N ARG A 161 -0.20 22.88 10.19
CA ARG A 161 -1.38 23.77 10.06
C ARG A 161 -2.22 23.79 11.34
N LEU A 162 -2.45 22.63 11.96
CA LEU A 162 -3.13 22.53 13.26
C LEU A 162 -2.36 23.26 14.37
N GLU A 163 -1.04 23.10 14.43
CA GLU A 163 -0.18 23.80 15.39
C GLU A 163 -0.14 25.32 15.15
N ALA A 164 -0.34 25.76 13.90
CA ALA A 164 -0.51 27.17 13.55
C ALA A 164 -1.90 27.73 13.93
N GLY A 165 -2.82 26.89 14.43
CA GLY A 165 -4.14 27.27 14.92
C GLY A 165 -5.27 27.14 13.90
N GLU A 166 -5.06 26.40 12.81
CA GLU A 166 -6.18 26.01 11.92
C GLU A 166 -7.17 25.07 12.63
N ASP A 167 -8.44 25.13 12.23
CA ASP A 167 -9.51 24.36 12.86
C ASP A 167 -9.43 22.88 12.47
N PHE A 168 -9.37 22.00 13.47
CA PHE A 168 -9.27 20.55 13.26
C PHE A 168 -10.46 20.00 12.47
N ALA A 169 -11.68 20.42 12.80
CA ALA A 169 -12.87 19.92 12.14
C ALA A 169 -12.95 20.34 10.67
N ALA A 170 -12.48 21.55 10.33
CA ALA A 170 -12.37 22.02 8.96
C ALA A 170 -11.37 21.19 8.16
N LEU A 171 -10.16 20.97 8.70
CA LEU A 171 -9.12 20.16 8.06
C LEU A 171 -9.55 18.70 7.90
N ALA A 172 -10.22 18.14 8.91
CA ALA A 172 -10.77 16.80 8.83
C ALA A 172 -11.81 16.65 7.71
N LYS A 173 -12.74 17.60 7.58
CA LYS A 173 -13.74 17.62 6.50
C LYS A 173 -13.13 17.75 5.12
N GLU A 174 -12.09 18.57 5.00
CA GLU A 174 -11.44 18.82 3.73
C GLU A 174 -10.59 17.63 3.28
N LEU A 175 -9.78 17.06 4.18
CA LEU A 175 -8.64 16.23 3.81
C LEU A 175 -8.66 14.81 4.36
N SER A 176 -9.48 14.51 5.37
CA SER A 176 -9.53 13.16 5.93
C SER A 176 -9.98 12.16 4.87
N ARG A 177 -9.31 11.02 4.85
CA ARG A 177 -9.66 9.83 4.08
C ARG A 177 -10.58 8.88 4.85
N HIS A 178 -10.80 9.13 6.14
CA HIS A 178 -11.71 8.35 6.96
C HIS A 178 -13.14 8.86 6.76
N GLU A 179 -13.82 8.32 5.76
CA GLU A 179 -15.17 8.73 5.34
C GLU A 179 -16.20 8.81 6.48
N PRO A 180 -16.25 7.87 7.45
CA PRO A 180 -17.25 7.91 8.52
C PRO A 180 -17.15 9.14 9.44
N SER A 181 -15.93 9.64 9.70
CA SER A 181 -15.73 10.80 10.58
C SER A 181 -15.47 12.11 9.83
N LYS A 182 -15.15 12.04 8.53
CA LYS A 182 -14.84 13.20 7.68
C LYS A 182 -15.88 14.31 7.81
N GLU A 183 -17.15 14.00 7.53
CA GLU A 183 -18.24 14.99 7.52
C GLU A 183 -18.61 15.55 8.90
N ILE A 184 -18.20 14.88 9.97
CA ILE A 184 -18.41 15.29 11.36
C ILE A 184 -17.15 15.90 11.99
N GLY A 185 -16.20 16.35 11.16
CA GLY A 185 -15.02 17.07 11.64
C GLY A 185 -13.99 16.17 12.32
N GLY A 186 -13.92 14.92 11.92
CA GLY A 186 -13.00 13.93 12.47
C GLY A 186 -13.43 13.36 13.81
N ASP A 187 -14.60 13.73 14.34
CA ASP A 187 -15.14 13.15 15.58
C ASP A 187 -15.40 11.65 15.41
N MET A 188 -14.72 10.83 16.20
CA MET A 188 -14.87 9.37 16.18
C MET A 188 -15.86 8.87 17.25
N GLY A 189 -16.40 9.78 18.07
CA GLY A 189 -17.20 9.44 19.23
C GLY A 189 -16.41 8.66 20.29
N TRP A 190 -17.13 7.96 21.15
CA TRP A 190 -16.54 7.09 22.18
C TRP A 190 -16.12 5.76 21.56
N LEU A 191 -14.83 5.48 21.64
CA LEU A 191 -14.21 4.24 21.18
C LEU A 191 -13.84 3.38 22.39
N THR A 192 -14.07 2.07 22.29
CA THR A 192 -13.52 1.08 23.23
C THR A 192 -12.20 0.51 22.70
N ARG A 193 -11.29 0.13 23.58
CA ARG A 193 -10.04 -0.54 23.15
C ARG A 193 -10.35 -1.80 22.34
N GLY A 194 -9.63 -2.00 21.25
CA GLY A 194 -9.80 -3.07 20.26
C GLY A 194 -10.77 -2.72 19.12
N THR A 195 -11.38 -1.53 19.14
CA THR A 195 -12.28 -1.08 18.05
C THR A 195 -11.51 -0.61 16.84
N MET A 196 -10.36 0.06 17.07
CA MET A 196 -9.49 0.57 16.02
C MET A 196 -8.27 -0.33 15.81
N SER A 197 -7.37 0.07 14.91
CA SER A 197 -6.08 -0.61 14.74
C SER A 197 -5.24 -0.52 16.02
N SER A 198 -4.29 -1.45 16.17
CA SER A 198 -3.37 -1.45 17.33
C SER A 198 -2.58 -0.14 17.44
N ALA A 199 -2.17 0.44 16.30
CA ALA A 199 -1.42 1.70 16.27
C ALA A 199 -2.27 2.88 16.77
N PHE A 200 -3.55 2.91 16.37
CA PHE A 200 -4.49 3.93 16.81
C PHE A 200 -4.76 3.81 18.32
N ASP A 201 -5.09 2.61 18.79
CA ASP A 201 -5.41 2.33 20.19
C ASP A 201 -4.22 2.61 21.12
N GLU A 202 -3.00 2.33 20.68
CA GLU A 202 -1.79 2.59 21.46
C GLU A 202 -1.70 4.08 21.82
N PHE A 203 -2.01 4.98 20.89
CA PHE A 203 -2.04 6.40 21.19
C PHE A 203 -3.30 6.79 21.98
N ALA A 204 -4.49 6.46 21.48
CA ALA A 204 -5.76 6.94 22.02
C ALA A 204 -5.96 6.63 23.52
N PHE A 205 -5.45 5.48 23.98
CA PHE A 205 -5.63 5.04 25.36
C PHE A 205 -4.42 5.28 26.28
N ASN A 206 -3.26 5.69 25.76
CA ASN A 206 -2.06 5.89 26.57
C ASN A 206 -1.51 7.33 26.53
N SER A 207 -1.97 8.19 25.60
CA SER A 207 -1.51 9.58 25.50
C SER A 207 -2.13 10.49 26.58
N GLU A 208 -1.60 11.71 26.67
CA GLU A 208 -2.26 12.81 27.38
C GLU A 208 -3.50 13.29 26.60
N LEU A 209 -4.46 13.88 27.33
CA LEU A 209 -5.66 14.50 26.74
C LEU A 209 -5.29 15.83 26.06
N GLU A 210 -6.09 16.22 25.07
CA GLU A 210 -5.99 17.46 24.29
C GLU A 210 -4.64 17.68 23.58
N MET A 211 -3.80 16.64 23.53
CA MET A 211 -2.53 16.66 22.80
C MET A 211 -2.73 16.12 21.39
N LEU A 212 -2.22 16.86 20.40
CA LEU A 212 -2.14 16.41 19.01
C LEU A 212 -1.01 15.39 18.87
N SER A 213 -1.30 14.26 18.23
CA SER A 213 -0.31 13.23 17.96
C SER A 213 0.72 13.66 16.90
N GLU A 214 1.89 13.03 16.94
CA GLU A 214 2.70 12.86 15.72
C GLU A 214 1.92 12.02 14.70
N PRO A 215 2.28 12.04 13.40
CA PRO A 215 1.71 11.12 12.41
C PRO A 215 1.89 9.65 12.84
N ILE A 216 0.78 8.96 13.07
CA ILE A 216 0.77 7.54 13.45
C ILE A 216 0.55 6.70 12.21
N ARG A 217 1.59 6.02 11.75
CA ARG A 217 1.54 5.10 10.61
C ARG A 217 0.64 3.91 10.92
N ASP A 218 -0.28 3.62 10.01
CA ASP A 218 -1.24 2.52 10.12
C ASP A 218 -1.35 1.74 8.80
N GLU A 219 -1.02 0.46 8.85
CA GLU A 219 -1.08 -0.47 7.71
C GLU A 219 -2.40 -1.26 7.67
N ALA A 220 -3.21 -1.20 8.73
CA ALA A 220 -4.53 -1.80 8.77
C ALA A 220 -5.51 -0.90 8.01
N THR A 221 -5.47 -0.94 6.68
CA THR A 221 -6.30 -0.06 5.85
C THR A 221 -7.80 -0.28 6.09
N TRP A 222 -8.45 0.74 6.65
CA TRP A 222 -9.85 1.03 6.40
C TRP A 222 -9.92 2.19 5.40
N THR A 223 -10.09 1.81 4.14
CA THR A 223 -10.68 2.66 3.10
C THR A 223 -12.06 2.12 2.76
#